data_AF-A0A9E3WT40-F1
#
_entry.id   AF-A0A9E3WT40-F1
#
_cell.length_a   1.000
_cell.length_b   1.000
_cell.length_c   1.000
_cell.angle_alpha   90.00
_cell.angle_beta   90.00
_cell.angle_gamma   90.00
#
_symmetry.space_group_name_H-M   'P 1'
#
loop_
_entity.id
_entity.type
_entity.pdbx_description
1 polymer ?
#
loop_
_entity_poly.entity_id
_entity_poly.type
_entity_poly.pdbx_seq_one_letter_code
_entity_poly.pdbx_strand_id
1 'polypeptide(L)'
;AALWIGLCEANLEARLLGEQLHGWLLGGAPRAAYDPLTALAGRPLALAGFLAVRFFGLVVVVAVIEEFFLRGFLARFVVEGDWWNVPLGTASGAAAAAVVVYAGLSHPAELLAAAAWFSLGTWLLTRTKNIWDCVAMHATTNLLLGAYVLATGSWRLW
;
A
#
# COMPACT_ATOMS: atom_id res chain seq x y z
N ALA A 1 -4.57 6.12 -5.60
CA ALA A 1 -4.35 7.25 -4.65
C ALA A 1 -5.65 7.81 -4.09
N ALA A 2 -6.52 8.44 -4.90
CA ALA A 2 -7.75 9.09 -4.39
C ALA A 2 -8.65 8.15 -3.54
N LEU A 3 -8.89 6.91 -4.00
CA LEU A 3 -9.64 5.91 -3.23
C LEU A 3 -9.02 5.64 -1.86
N TRP A 4 -7.69 5.43 -1.82
CA TRP A 4 -6.96 5.18 -0.58
C TRP A 4 -7.10 6.34 0.40
N ILE A 5 -6.80 7.56 -0.08
CA ILE A 5 -6.89 8.79 0.71
C ILE A 5 -8.31 8.97 1.24
N GLY A 6 -9.32 8.86 0.36
CA GLY A 6 -10.72 9.03 0.75
C GLY A 6 -11.17 8.05 1.82
N LEU A 7 -10.76 6.78 1.74
CA LEU A 7 -11.07 5.78 2.76
C LEU A 7 -10.35 6.05 4.09
N CYS A 8 -9.10 6.49 4.04
CA CYS A 8 -8.35 6.90 5.25
C CYS A 8 -8.99 8.12 5.92
N GLU A 9 -9.37 9.15 5.16
CA GLU A 9 -9.99 10.37 5.70
C GLU A 9 -11.42 10.11 6.22
N ALA A 10 -12.15 9.17 5.64
CA ALA A 10 -13.47 8.79 6.14
C ALA A 10 -13.41 8.18 7.54
N ASN A 11 -12.26 7.58 7.91
CA ASN A 11 -11.99 6.96 9.21
C ASN A 11 -13.12 6.02 9.67
N LEU A 12 -13.64 5.23 8.74
CA LEU A 12 -14.82 4.37 8.98
C LEU A 12 -14.55 3.31 10.04
N GLU A 13 -13.33 2.78 10.09
CA GLU A 13 -12.93 1.75 11.05
C GLU A 13 -13.01 2.27 12.49
N ALA A 14 -12.52 3.47 12.77
CA ALA A 14 -12.62 4.08 14.10
C ALA A 14 -14.08 4.42 14.45
N ARG A 15 -14.87 4.86 13.46
CA ARG A 15 -16.32 5.12 13.65
C ARG A 15 -17.12 3.86 13.97
N LEU A 16 -16.76 2.71 13.38
CA LEU A 16 -17.48 1.45 13.56
C LEU A 16 -17.03 0.69 14.81
N LEU A 17 -15.73 0.64 15.08
CA LEU A 17 -15.17 -0.10 16.21
C LEU A 17 -15.16 0.72 17.51
N GLY A 18 -15.20 2.05 17.40
CA GLY A 18 -14.91 2.97 18.49
C GLY A 18 -13.39 3.12 18.71
N GLU A 19 -12.95 4.33 19.02
CA GLU A 19 -11.53 4.72 19.13
C GLU A 19 -10.70 3.79 20.05
N GLN A 20 -11.28 3.36 21.17
CA GLN A 20 -10.59 2.49 22.14
C GLN A 20 -10.35 1.08 21.60
N LEU A 21 -11.37 0.48 20.98
CA LEU A 21 -11.27 -0.86 20.41
C LEU A 21 -10.44 -0.85 19.13
N HIS A 22 -10.60 0.19 18.30
CA HIS A 22 -9.75 0.43 17.13
C HIS A 22 -8.28 0.53 17.55
N GLY A 23 -7.97 1.33 18.57
CA GLY A 23 -6.60 1.47 19.06
C GLY A 23 -6.02 0.19 19.68
N TRP A 24 -6.82 -0.60 20.37
CA TRP A 24 -6.36 -1.89 20.93
C TRP A 24 -6.13 -2.95 19.83
N LEU A 25 -7.00 -3.00 18.82
CA LEU A 25 -6.96 -4.02 17.75
C LEU A 25 -5.97 -3.68 16.62
N LEU A 26 -5.90 -2.42 16.21
CA LEU A 26 -5.28 -1.99 14.94
C LEU A 26 -4.07 -1.06 15.13
N GLY A 27 -3.75 -0.73 16.38
CA GLY A 27 -2.66 0.17 16.76
C GLY A 27 -3.19 1.57 17.05
N GLY A 28 -3.27 1.91 18.34
CA GLY A 28 -3.81 3.19 18.83
C GLY A 28 -2.79 4.31 18.95
N ALA A 29 -1.50 4.03 18.70
CA ALA A 29 -0.51 5.08 18.64
C ALA A 29 -0.55 5.69 17.23
N PRO A 30 -0.74 7.02 17.08
CA PRO A 30 -0.60 7.66 15.78
C PRO A 30 0.75 7.30 15.20
N ARG A 31 0.75 6.76 13.97
CA ARG A 31 1.95 6.40 13.22
C ARG A 31 2.94 7.57 13.31
N ALA A 32 4.19 7.29 13.69
CA ALA A 32 5.20 8.33 13.82
C ALA A 32 5.36 9.04 12.48
N ALA A 33 4.87 10.28 12.41
CA ALA A 33 4.96 11.11 11.23
C ALA A 33 6.31 11.84 11.24
N TYR A 34 7.04 11.76 10.13
CA TYR A 34 8.29 12.50 9.94
C TYR A 34 8.06 13.59 8.91
N ASP A 35 8.15 14.86 9.34
CA ASP A 35 8.13 16.01 8.46
C ASP A 35 9.57 16.39 8.04
N PRO A 36 10.02 16.01 6.83
CA PRO A 36 11.36 16.35 6.35
C PRO A 36 11.54 17.84 6.09
N LEU A 37 10.48 18.60 5.81
CA LEU A 37 10.56 20.03 5.50
C LEU A 37 10.98 20.81 6.75
N THR A 38 10.41 20.43 7.90
CA THR A 38 10.78 21.00 9.20
C THR A 38 12.11 20.43 9.69
N ALA A 39 12.29 19.11 9.65
CA ALA A 39 13.48 18.45 10.20
C ALA A 39 14.79 18.80 9.47
N LEU A 40 14.71 19.11 8.17
CA LEU A 40 15.87 19.46 7.32
C LEU A 40 15.83 20.92 6.86
N ALA A 41 15.09 21.78 7.57
CA ALA A 41 15.03 23.20 7.28
C ALA A 41 16.44 23.83 7.20
N GLY A 42 16.67 24.65 6.18
CA GLY A 42 17.98 25.27 5.92
C GLY A 42 19.06 24.34 5.34
N ARG A 43 18.74 23.07 5.03
CA ARG A 43 19.68 22.09 4.44
C ARG A 43 19.15 21.56 3.09
N PRO A 44 19.13 22.37 2.03
CA PRO A 44 18.42 22.04 0.78
C PRO A 44 18.94 20.77 0.10
N LEU A 45 20.27 20.51 0.13
CA LEU A 45 20.84 19.29 -0.45
C LEU A 45 20.46 18.03 0.35
N ALA A 46 20.40 18.12 1.68
CA ALA A 46 20.00 17.00 2.52
C ALA A 46 18.51 16.69 2.34
N LEU A 47 17.67 17.73 2.25
CA LEU A 47 16.25 17.57 1.95
C LEU A 47 16.02 16.93 0.58
N ALA A 48 16.68 17.44 -0.46
CA ALA A 48 16.58 16.88 -1.81
C ALA A 48 17.05 15.42 -1.87
N GLY A 49 18.17 15.09 -1.23
CA GLY A 49 18.68 13.72 -1.14
C GLY A 49 17.72 12.79 -0.39
N PHE A 50 17.18 13.24 0.74
CA PHE A 50 16.18 12.48 1.50
C PHE A 50 14.94 12.18 0.66
N LEU A 51 14.35 13.21 0.03
CA LEU A 51 13.18 13.04 -0.81
C LEU A 51 13.46 12.15 -2.01
N ALA A 52 14.60 12.30 -2.67
CA ALA A 52 14.97 11.47 -3.82
C ALA A 52 15.04 9.98 -3.45
N VAL A 53 15.76 9.64 -2.38
CA VAL A 53 15.88 8.25 -1.92
C VAL A 53 14.52 7.72 -1.45
N ARG A 54 13.76 8.51 -0.70
CA ARG A 54 12.46 8.11 -0.17
C ARG A 54 11.45 7.86 -1.29
N PHE A 55 11.31 8.77 -2.25
CA PHE A 55 10.41 8.60 -3.40
C PHE A 55 10.86 7.46 -4.29
N PHE A 56 12.16 7.29 -4.55
CA PHE A 56 12.63 6.15 -5.35
C PHE A 56 12.29 4.83 -4.66
N GLY A 57 12.54 4.73 -3.36
CA GLY A 57 12.16 3.57 -2.55
C GLY A 57 10.66 3.29 -2.63
N LEU A 58 9.83 4.30 -2.38
CA LEU A 58 8.38 4.18 -2.35
C LEU A 58 7.76 3.88 -3.73
N VAL A 59 8.16 4.61 -4.76
CA VAL A 59 7.54 4.55 -6.10
C VAL A 59 8.05 3.37 -6.91
N VAL A 60 9.34 3.04 -6.80
CA VAL A 60 9.98 2.03 -7.65
C VAL A 60 10.25 0.75 -6.89
N VAL A 61 11.06 0.83 -5.82
CA VAL A 61 11.57 -0.37 -5.14
C VAL A 61 10.44 -1.16 -4.48
N VAL A 62 9.60 -0.49 -3.69
CA VAL A 62 8.46 -1.12 -3.01
C VAL A 62 7.47 -1.69 -4.02
N ALA A 63 7.11 -0.91 -5.04
CA ALA A 63 6.16 -1.35 -6.07
C ALA A 63 6.64 -2.62 -6.79
N VAL A 64 7.92 -2.69 -7.17
CA VAL A 64 8.44 -3.90 -7.81
C VAL A 64 8.47 -5.07 -6.83
N ILE A 65 9.08 -4.90 -5.66
CA ILE A 65 9.25 -6.00 -4.71
C ILE A 65 7.91 -6.54 -4.23
N GLU A 66 6.98 -5.67 -3.83
CA GLU A 66 5.70 -6.10 -3.27
C GLU A 66 4.82 -6.77 -4.32
N GLU A 67 4.76 -6.26 -5.55
CA GLU A 67 3.93 -6.87 -6.60
C GLU A 67 4.49 -8.24 -7.01
N PHE A 68 5.81 -8.39 -7.14
CA PHE A 68 6.45 -9.68 -7.43
C PHE A 68 6.30 -10.67 -6.26
N PHE A 69 6.46 -10.22 -5.02
CA PHE A 69 6.22 -11.07 -3.86
C PHE A 69 4.75 -11.52 -3.78
N LEU A 70 3.82 -10.57 -3.85
CA LEU A 70 2.42 -10.86 -3.58
C LEU A 70 1.74 -11.57 -4.76
N ARG A 71 1.89 -11.05 -5.98
CA ARG A 71 1.21 -11.61 -7.17
C ARG A 71 2.07 -12.60 -7.93
N GLY A 72 3.38 -12.36 -7.97
CA GLY A 72 4.32 -13.28 -8.62
C GLY A 72 4.45 -14.59 -7.85
N PHE A 73 4.41 -14.53 -6.51
CA PHE A 73 4.60 -15.68 -5.61
C PHE A 73 3.37 -15.98 -4.74
N LEU A 74 3.09 -15.20 -3.68
CA LEU A 74 2.19 -15.59 -2.59
C LEU A 74 0.80 -16.01 -3.08
N ALA A 75 0.17 -15.19 -3.92
CA ALA A 75 -1.17 -15.45 -4.45
C ALA A 75 -1.25 -16.74 -5.29
N ARG A 76 -0.14 -17.15 -5.93
CA ARG A 76 -0.05 -18.39 -6.71
C ARG A 76 0.31 -19.58 -5.82
N PHE A 77 1.18 -19.37 -4.83
CA PHE A 77 1.59 -20.36 -3.84
C PHE A 77 0.44 -20.88 -2.98
N VAL A 78 -0.49 -20.01 -2.60
CA VAL A 78 -1.68 -20.45 -1.84
C VAL A 78 -2.70 -21.20 -2.70
N VAL A 79 -2.58 -21.15 -4.03
CA VAL A 79 -3.42 -21.91 -4.95
C VAL A 79 -2.85 -23.31 -5.15
N GLU A 80 -1.55 -23.41 -5.38
CA GLU A 80 -0.82 -24.67 -5.55
C GLU A 80 0.64 -24.48 -5.13
N GLY A 81 1.20 -25.50 -4.46
CA GLY A 81 2.58 -25.45 -3.94
C GLY A 81 3.62 -25.34 -5.07
N ASP A 82 3.36 -25.97 -6.21
CA ASP A 82 4.13 -25.79 -7.45
C ASP A 82 3.63 -24.57 -8.25
N TRP A 83 3.67 -23.43 -7.57
CA TRP A 83 3.07 -22.17 -8.01
C TRP A 83 3.59 -21.63 -9.34
N TRP A 84 4.79 -22.05 -9.75
CA TRP A 84 5.38 -21.69 -11.04
C TRP A 84 4.50 -22.09 -12.22
N ASN A 85 3.70 -23.16 -12.06
CA ASN A 85 2.77 -23.65 -13.08
C ASN A 85 1.38 -22.98 -13.04
N VAL A 86 1.07 -22.20 -11.99
CA VAL A 86 -0.20 -21.46 -11.90
C VAL A 86 -0.11 -20.21 -12.78
N PRO A 87 -0.95 -20.00 -13.80
CA PRO A 87 -0.87 -18.79 -14.63
C PRO A 87 -1.10 -17.50 -13.84
N LEU A 88 -0.42 -16.40 -14.22
CA LEU A 88 -0.70 -15.07 -13.66
C LEU A 88 -2.17 -14.71 -13.84
N GLY A 89 -2.77 -14.09 -12.83
CA GLY A 89 -4.17 -13.67 -12.85
C GLY A 89 -5.18 -14.82 -12.79
N THR A 90 -4.77 -16.03 -12.37
CA THR A 90 -5.71 -17.11 -12.05
C THR A 90 -6.67 -16.65 -10.96
N ALA A 91 -7.98 -16.69 -11.24
CA ALA A 91 -9.00 -16.29 -10.28
C ALA A 91 -9.20 -17.42 -9.26
N SER A 92 -8.91 -17.14 -7.99
CA SER A 92 -9.07 -18.08 -6.89
C SER A 92 -9.52 -17.35 -5.63
N GLY A 93 -10.48 -17.92 -4.92
CA GLY A 93 -10.92 -17.39 -3.61
C GLY A 93 -9.80 -17.44 -2.58
N ALA A 94 -8.95 -18.48 -2.61
CA ALA A 94 -7.79 -18.59 -1.71
C ALA A 94 -6.75 -17.49 -2.01
N ALA A 95 -6.47 -17.24 -3.30
CA ALA A 95 -5.57 -16.15 -3.70
C ALA A 95 -6.10 -14.78 -3.27
N ALA A 96 -7.40 -14.51 -3.50
CA ALA A 96 -8.04 -13.26 -3.08
C ALA A 96 -8.00 -13.07 -1.56
N ALA A 97 -8.30 -14.13 -0.79
CA ALA A 97 -8.23 -14.11 0.66
C ALA A 97 -6.80 -13.85 1.16
N ALA A 98 -5.80 -14.52 0.58
CA ALA A 98 -4.40 -14.31 0.95
C ALA A 98 -3.94 -12.86 0.70
N VAL A 99 -4.37 -12.26 -0.41
CA VAL A 99 -4.06 -10.85 -0.72
C VAL A 99 -4.72 -9.90 0.28
N VAL A 100 -5.98 -10.11 0.64
CA VAL A 100 -6.68 -9.27 1.64
C VAL A 100 -6.07 -9.43 3.03
N VAL A 101 -5.69 -10.66 3.42
CA VAL A 101 -4.98 -10.91 4.68
C VAL A 101 -3.63 -10.20 4.70
N TYR A 102 -2.84 -10.32 3.63
CA TYR A 102 -1.58 -9.59 3.50
C TYR A 102 -1.80 -8.08 3.66
N ALA A 103 -2.79 -7.52 2.96
CA ALA A 103 -3.11 -6.09 3.01
C ALA A 103 -3.42 -5.61 4.43
N GLY A 104 -4.22 -6.36 5.19
CA GLY A 104 -4.54 -6.00 6.57
C GLY A 104 -3.35 -6.12 7.52
N LEU A 105 -2.47 -7.11 7.30
CA LEU A 105 -1.26 -7.30 8.11
C LEU A 105 -0.18 -6.24 7.81
N SER A 106 -0.03 -5.80 6.56
CA SER A 106 0.95 -4.78 6.17
C SER A 106 0.47 -3.35 6.43
N HIS A 107 -0.84 -3.12 6.50
CA HIS A 107 -1.46 -1.82 6.74
C HIS A 107 -2.53 -1.89 7.84
N PRO A 108 -2.16 -2.20 9.10
CA PRO A 108 -3.12 -2.44 10.18
C PRO A 108 -3.98 -1.22 10.52
N ALA A 109 -3.47 0.00 10.31
CA ALA A 109 -4.19 1.24 10.59
C ALA A 109 -5.07 1.73 9.42
N GLU A 110 -5.03 1.04 8.27
CA GLU A 110 -5.72 1.44 7.06
C GLU A 110 -6.45 0.25 6.40
N LEU A 111 -7.10 -0.62 7.19
CA LEU A 111 -7.58 -1.93 6.74
C LEU A 111 -8.51 -1.87 5.52
N LEU A 112 -9.49 -0.97 5.50
CA LEU A 112 -10.47 -0.82 4.43
C LEU A 112 -9.81 -0.22 3.18
N ALA A 113 -8.92 0.75 3.35
CA ALA A 113 -8.17 1.34 2.24
C ALA A 113 -7.25 0.28 1.61
N ALA A 114 -6.56 -0.50 2.44
CA ALA A 114 -5.71 -1.61 2.04
C ALA A 114 -6.52 -2.69 1.33
N ALA A 115 -7.56 -3.23 1.96
CA ALA A 115 -8.41 -4.26 1.38
C ALA A 115 -8.98 -3.82 0.02
N ALA A 116 -9.49 -2.59 -0.10
CA ALA A 116 -10.02 -2.07 -1.35
C ALA A 116 -8.94 -1.94 -2.44
N TRP A 117 -7.79 -1.38 -2.12
CA TRP A 117 -6.72 -1.14 -3.10
C TRP A 117 -6.05 -2.44 -3.56
N PHE A 118 -5.74 -3.35 -2.64
CA PHE A 118 -5.16 -4.66 -2.97
C PHE A 118 -6.15 -5.55 -3.76
N SER A 119 -7.45 -5.46 -3.44
CA SER A 119 -8.50 -6.12 -4.23
C SER A 119 -8.57 -5.57 -5.65
N LEU A 120 -8.47 -4.24 -5.83
CA LEU A 120 -8.43 -3.62 -7.15
C LEU A 120 -7.20 -4.08 -7.95
N GLY A 121 -6.02 -4.18 -7.33
CA GLY A 121 -4.83 -4.72 -7.97
C GLY A 121 -4.98 -6.19 -8.37
N THR A 122 -5.63 -7.00 -7.53
CA THR A 122 -5.97 -8.40 -7.85
C THR A 122 -6.91 -8.47 -9.05
N TRP A 123 -7.97 -7.66 -9.06
CA TRP A 123 -8.86 -7.55 -10.20
C TRP A 123 -8.11 -7.15 -11.46
N LEU A 124 -7.24 -6.13 -11.41
CA LEU A 124 -6.43 -5.70 -12.55
C LEU A 124 -5.60 -6.86 -13.11
N LEU A 125 -4.89 -7.61 -12.25
CA LEU A 125 -4.11 -8.76 -12.68
C LEU A 125 -4.99 -9.83 -13.37
N THR A 126 -6.20 -10.08 -12.88
CA THR A 126 -7.11 -11.04 -13.52
C THR A 126 -7.58 -10.58 -14.91
N ARG A 127 -7.56 -9.28 -15.19
CA ARG A 127 -7.95 -8.70 -16.48
C ARG A 127 -6.79 -8.64 -17.46
N THR A 128 -5.63 -8.18 -17.02
CA THR A 128 -4.48 -7.95 -17.90
C THR A 128 -3.56 -9.15 -18.02
N LYS A 129 -3.56 -10.03 -17.01
CA LYS A 129 -2.61 -11.15 -16.87
C LYS A 129 -1.14 -10.70 -16.93
N ASN A 130 -0.87 -9.44 -16.61
CA ASN A 130 0.44 -8.83 -16.69
C ASN A 130 0.80 -8.16 -15.36
N ILE A 131 1.88 -8.64 -14.74
CA ILE A 131 2.35 -8.13 -13.45
C ILE A 131 2.83 -6.67 -13.53
N TRP A 132 3.35 -6.24 -14.69
CA TRP A 132 3.84 -4.88 -14.87
C TRP A 132 2.73 -3.83 -14.85
N ASP A 133 1.50 -4.20 -15.22
CA ASP A 133 0.34 -3.30 -15.09
C ASP A 133 0.03 -3.04 -13.60
N CYS A 134 0.17 -4.07 -12.77
CA CYS A 134 0.04 -3.93 -11.31
C CYS A 134 1.18 -3.10 -10.70
N VAL A 135 2.43 -3.33 -11.14
CA VAL A 135 3.58 -2.50 -10.75
C VAL A 135 3.36 -1.04 -11.14
N ALA A 136 2.87 -0.77 -12.36
CA ALA A 136 2.57 0.58 -12.82
C ALA A 136 1.45 1.23 -12.00
N MET A 137 0.37 0.49 -11.69
CA MET A 137 -0.72 0.96 -10.82
C MET A 137 -0.22 1.30 -9.41
N HIS A 138 0.65 0.46 -8.85
CA HIS A 138 1.26 0.66 -7.53
C HIS A 138 2.19 1.87 -7.54
N ALA A 139 3.18 1.90 -8.43
CA ALA A 139 4.10 3.03 -8.59
C ALA A 139 3.36 4.36 -8.78
N THR A 140 2.32 4.38 -9.63
CA THR A 140 1.49 5.57 -9.86
C THR A 140 0.73 5.98 -8.60
N THR A 141 0.15 5.02 -7.88
CA THR A 141 -0.55 5.29 -6.62
C THR A 141 0.40 5.92 -5.60
N ASN A 142 1.59 5.36 -5.45
CA ASN A 142 2.61 5.82 -4.51
C ASN A 142 3.17 7.19 -4.87
N LEU A 143 3.39 7.46 -6.16
CA LEU A 143 3.83 8.77 -6.63
C LEU A 143 2.79 9.84 -6.31
N LEU A 144 1.53 9.58 -6.62
CA LEU A 144 0.43 10.51 -6.36
C LEU A 144 0.18 10.71 -4.86
N LEU A 145 0.30 9.64 -4.06
CA LEU A 145 0.19 9.71 -2.60
C LEU A 145 1.33 10.54 -2.00
N GLY A 146 2.57 10.30 -2.42
CA GLY A 146 3.72 11.10 -1.99
C GLY A 146 3.59 12.58 -2.40
N ALA A 147 3.17 12.86 -3.63
CA ALA A 147 2.91 14.24 -4.08
C ALA A 147 1.81 14.91 -3.24
N TYR A 148 0.73 14.18 -2.93
CA TYR A 148 -0.34 14.67 -2.05
C TYR A 148 0.19 15.02 -0.67
N VAL A 149 0.95 14.14 -0.02
CA VAL A 149 1.47 14.40 1.34
C VAL A 149 2.42 15.60 1.37
N LEU A 150 3.28 15.77 0.37
CA LEU A 150 4.12 16.97 0.27
C LEU A 150 3.30 18.25 0.12
N ALA A 151 2.20 18.20 -0.63
CA ALA A 151 1.36 19.36 -0.90
C ALA A 151 0.48 19.74 0.30
N THR A 152 0.03 18.76 1.10
CA THR A 152 -0.94 19.00 2.20
C THR A 152 -0.33 18.95 3.59
N GLY A 153 0.90 18.44 3.75
CA GLY A 153 1.48 18.16 5.05
C GLY A 153 0.83 16.97 5.76
N SER A 154 0.12 16.09 5.05
CA SER A 154 -0.56 14.91 5.61
C SER A 154 0.43 13.77 5.93
N TRP A 155 1.46 14.06 6.73
CA TRP A 155 2.60 13.18 7.03
C TRP A 155 2.22 11.84 7.68
N ARG A 156 1.00 11.71 8.22
CA ARG A 156 0.41 10.42 8.66
C ARG A 156 0.40 9.37 7.53
N LEU A 157 0.26 9.80 6.28
CA LEU A 157 0.16 8.93 5.09
C LEU A 157 1.53 8.65 4.44
N TRP A 158 2.64 9.04 5.07
CA TRP A 158 4.00 9.00 4.52
C TRP A 158 4.75 7.69 4.73
#